data_AF-A0A536EI83-F1
#
_entry.id   AF-A0A536EI83-F1
#
_cell.length_a   1.000
_cell.length_b   1.000
_cell.length_c   1.000
_cell.angle_alpha   90.00
_cell.angle_beta   90.00
_cell.angle_gamma   90.00
#
_symmetry.space_group_name_H-M   'P 1'
#
loop_
_entity.id
_entity.type
_entity.pdbx_description
1 polymer ?
#
loop_
_entity_poly.entity_id
_entity_poly.type
_entity_poly.pdbx_seq_one_letter_code
_entity_poly.pdbx_strand_id
1 'polypeptide(L)'
;MPNRFTAIPARPVPPPGWLAAAALPLADGFMRVMLSRPAGGSLRTTWVTPATAWLVLATCGVAAALAAVLAARAVSTGAPAVIGATLCAAYAVGAAAVLVVALDQRRRST
;
A
#
# COMPACT_ATOMS: atom_id res chain seq x y z
N MET A 1 -6.39 22.47 -11.08
CA MET A 1 -6.00 21.76 -12.31
C MET A 1 -5.47 20.38 -11.95
N PRO A 2 -5.91 19.29 -12.61
CA PRO A 2 -5.31 17.97 -12.43
C PRO A 2 -3.85 17.99 -12.91
N ASN A 3 -2.90 17.59 -12.07
CA ASN A 3 -1.49 17.44 -12.46
C ASN A 3 -1.21 15.97 -12.80
N ARG A 4 -0.06 15.65 -13.39
CA ARG A 4 0.30 14.24 -13.74
C ARG A 4 0.26 13.27 -12.56
N PHE A 5 0.32 13.78 -11.33
CA PHE A 5 0.33 13.02 -10.08
C PHE A 5 -1.06 12.87 -9.43
N THR A 6 -2.05 13.65 -9.87
CA THR A 6 -3.43 13.65 -9.34
C THR A 6 -4.48 13.38 -10.41
N ALA A 7 -4.09 13.30 -11.68
CA ALA A 7 -4.97 12.96 -12.78
C ALA A 7 -5.52 11.54 -12.62
N ILE A 8 -6.84 11.44 -12.46
CA ILE A 8 -7.59 10.18 -12.41
C ILE A 8 -8.29 10.00 -13.76
N PRO A 9 -8.25 8.81 -14.39
CA PRO A 9 -9.00 8.55 -15.61
C PRO A 9 -10.51 8.69 -15.36
N ALA A 10 -11.25 9.35 -16.26
CA ALA A 10 -12.71 9.50 -16.17
C ALA A 10 -13.50 8.20 -16.48
N ARG A 11 -12.81 7.06 -16.59
CA ARG A 11 -13.37 5.75 -16.92
C ARG A 11 -13.56 4.90 -15.65
N PRO A 12 -14.49 3.93 -15.67
CA PRO A 12 -14.65 2.97 -14.58
C PRO A 12 -13.31 2.26 -14.27
N VAL A 13 -13.09 1.93 -13.00
CA VAL A 13 -11.92 1.15 -12.58
C VAL A 13 -11.99 -0.23 -13.26
N PRO A 14 -10.92 -0.68 -13.93
CA PRO A 14 -10.93 -1.98 -14.59
C PRO A 14 -11.07 -3.10 -13.55
N PRO A 15 -11.74 -4.22 -13.91
CA PRO A 15 -11.86 -5.35 -13.02
C PRO A 15 -10.47 -5.87 -12.62
N PRO A 16 -10.21 -6.05 -11.31
CA PRO A 16 -8.90 -6.43 -10.80
C PRO A 16 -8.50 -7.81 -11.33
N GLY A 17 -7.22 -7.98 -11.65
CA GLY A 17 -6.65 -9.29 -11.91
C GLY A 17 -6.72 -10.20 -10.67
N TRP A 18 -6.57 -11.51 -10.84
CA TRP A 18 -6.67 -12.48 -9.74
C TRP A 18 -5.75 -12.12 -8.54
N LEU A 19 -4.54 -11.64 -8.82
CA LEU A 19 -3.56 -11.23 -7.80
C LEU A 19 -4.02 -9.96 -7.05
N ALA A 20 -4.52 -8.96 -7.77
CA ALA A 20 -5.07 -7.74 -7.19
C ALA A 20 -6.38 -8.03 -6.43
N ALA A 21 -7.20 -8.96 -6.93
CA ALA A 21 -8.43 -9.41 -6.28
C ALA A 21 -8.15 -10.07 -4.93
N ALA A 22 -7.08 -10.86 -4.82
CA ALA A 22 -6.63 -11.44 -3.56
C ALA A 22 -6.00 -10.39 -2.61
N ALA A 23 -5.31 -9.38 -3.15
CA ALA A 23 -4.68 -8.32 -2.36
C ALA A 23 -5.65 -7.23 -1.87
N LEU A 24 -6.81 -7.08 -2.52
CA LEU A 24 -7.85 -6.09 -2.21
C LEU A 24 -8.29 -6.03 -0.74
N PRO A 25 -8.67 -7.14 -0.07
CA PRO A 25 -9.10 -7.08 1.33
C PRO A 25 -7.99 -6.58 2.26
N LEU A 26 -6.74 -6.95 1.97
CA LEU A 26 -5.57 -6.48 2.72
C LEU A 26 -5.33 -4.99 2.48
N ALA A 27 -5.42 -4.54 1.23
CA ALA A 27 -5.24 -3.15 0.84
C ALA A 27 -6.34 -2.23 1.40
N ASP A 28 -7.60 -2.65 1.34
CA ASP A 28 -8.75 -1.93 1.91
C ASP A 28 -8.68 -1.92 3.46
N GLY A 29 -8.16 -2.99 4.07
CA GLY A 29 -7.87 -3.04 5.51
C GLY A 29 -6.80 -2.04 5.91
N PHE A 30 -5.67 -2.03 5.20
CA PHE A 30 -4.58 -1.08 5.44
C PHE A 30 -5.01 0.38 5.25
N MET A 31 -5.74 0.67 4.18
CA MET A 31 -6.33 2.00 3.92
C MET A 31 -7.25 2.45 5.07
N ARG A 32 -8.07 1.54 5.62
CA ARG A 32 -8.92 1.82 6.80
C ARG A 32 -8.09 2.12 8.05
N VAL A 33 -7.06 1.31 8.32
CA VAL A 33 -6.16 1.52 9.48
C VAL A 33 -5.42 2.85 9.37
N MET A 34 -5.03 3.25 8.16
CA MET A 34 -4.37 4.53 7.88
C MET A 34 -5.33 5.72 7.80
N LEU A 35 -6.60 5.57 8.18
CA LEU A 35 -7.67 6.59 8.06
C LEU A 35 -7.80 7.19 6.64
N SER A 36 -7.19 6.54 5.65
CA SER A 36 -7.19 6.92 4.24
C SER A 36 -8.38 6.25 3.58
N ARG A 37 -9.60 6.64 3.98
CA ARG A 37 -10.82 6.04 3.41
C ARG A 37 -10.93 6.40 1.92
N PRO A 38 -10.95 5.42 1.01
CA PRO A 38 -11.36 5.69 -0.37
C PRO A 38 -12.83 6.09 -0.37
N ALA A 39 -13.21 7.11 -1.16
CA ALA A 39 -14.56 7.67 -1.16
C ALA A 39 -15.67 6.65 -1.48
N GLY A 40 -15.34 5.55 -2.18
CA GLY A 40 -16.24 4.42 -2.44
C GLY A 40 -16.09 3.22 -1.48
N GLY A 41 -15.27 3.32 -0.44
CA GLY A 41 -15.07 2.26 0.56
C GLY A 41 -14.18 1.09 0.11
N SER A 42 -13.87 0.97 -1.18
CA SER A 42 -12.94 -0.04 -1.73
C SER A 42 -12.14 0.49 -2.92
N LEU A 43 -10.92 -0.01 -3.08
CA LEU A 43 -10.10 0.21 -4.27
C LEU A 43 -10.71 -0.40 -5.56
N ARG A 44 -11.78 -1.19 -5.46
CA ARG A 44 -12.58 -1.66 -6.62
C ARG A 44 -13.28 -0.53 -7.37
N THR A 45 -13.65 0.53 -6.67
CA THR A 45 -14.48 1.62 -7.22
C THR A 45 -13.75 2.96 -7.25
N THR A 46 -12.52 3.01 -6.77
CA THR A 46 -11.75 4.24 -6.64
C THR A 46 -10.34 4.05 -7.20
N TRP A 47 -9.95 4.96 -8.10
CA TRP A 47 -8.61 4.99 -8.66
C TRP A 47 -7.60 5.41 -7.59
N VAL A 48 -6.49 4.67 -7.50
CA VAL A 48 -5.33 5.12 -6.73
C VAL A 48 -4.65 6.23 -7.50
N THR A 49 -4.53 7.42 -6.90
CA THR A 49 -3.80 8.51 -7.56
C THR A 49 -2.32 8.16 -7.71
N PRO A 50 -1.64 8.69 -8.73
CA PRO A 50 -0.23 8.43 -8.89
C PRO A 50 0.62 8.88 -7.69
N ALA A 51 0.24 9.98 -7.04
CA ALA A 51 0.86 10.45 -5.80
C ALA A 51 0.77 9.41 -4.67
N THR A 52 -0.41 8.82 -4.45
CA THR A 52 -0.60 7.78 -3.44
C THR A 52 0.26 6.54 -3.73
N ALA A 53 0.39 6.14 -5.00
CA ALA A 53 1.25 5.01 -5.36
C ALA A 53 2.74 5.28 -5.04
N TRP A 54 3.25 6.47 -5.33
CA TRP A 54 4.62 6.85 -4.99
C TRP A 54 4.84 6.97 -3.48
N LEU A 55 3.87 7.55 -2.77
CA LEU A 55 3.91 7.67 -1.31
C LEU A 55 3.96 6.29 -0.65
N VAL A 56 3.08 5.38 -1.07
CA VAL A 56 3.01 4.00 -0.56
C VAL A 56 4.28 3.22 -0.89
N LEU A 57 4.85 3.40 -2.08
CA LEU A 57 6.13 2.79 -2.45
C LEU A 57 7.26 3.29 -1.53
N ALA A 58 7.34 4.59 -1.30
CA ALA A 58 8.36 5.20 -0.45
C ALA A 58 8.20 4.74 1.02
N THR A 59 6.99 4.79 1.57
CA THR A 59 6.75 4.37 2.96
C THR A 59 6.91 2.87 3.14
N CYS A 60 6.56 2.04 2.14
CA CYS A 60 6.85 0.62 2.14
C CYS A 60 8.35 0.35 2.22
N GLY A 61 9.16 1.04 1.40
CA GLY A 61 10.61 0.90 1.39
C GLY A 61 11.24 1.29 2.73
N VAL A 62 10.84 2.44 3.28
CA VAL A 62 11.32 2.91 4.60
C VAL A 62 10.92 1.94 5.72
N ALA A 63 9.66 1.47 5.74
CA ALA A 63 9.20 0.53 6.74
C ALA A 63 9.91 -0.82 6.65
N ALA A 64 10.15 -1.35 5.44
CA ALA A 64 10.90 -2.58 5.24
C ALA A 64 12.36 -2.44 5.69
N ALA A 65 13.02 -1.31 5.39
CA ALA A 65 14.39 -1.03 5.83
C ALA A 65 14.46 -0.95 7.38
N LEU A 66 13.52 -0.24 8.01
CA LEU A 66 13.43 -0.15 9.46
C LEU A 66 13.17 -1.53 10.10
N ALA A 67 12.28 -2.34 9.51
CA ALA A 67 12.02 -3.69 9.98
C ALA A 67 13.29 -4.56 9.94
N ALA A 68 14.06 -4.48 8.85
CA ALA A 68 15.32 -5.23 8.71
C ALA A 68 16.38 -4.78 9.74
N VAL A 69 16.52 -3.47 9.95
CA VAL A 69 17.45 -2.92 10.96
C VAL A 69 17.03 -3.35 12.36
N LEU A 70 15.75 -3.24 12.71
CA LEU A 70 15.24 -3.64 14.02
C LEU A 70 15.36 -5.16 14.25
N ALA A 71 15.10 -5.97 13.22
CA ALA A 71 15.29 -7.42 13.29
C ALA A 71 16.77 -7.78 13.50
N ALA A 72 17.70 -7.13 12.78
CA ALA A 72 19.14 -7.34 12.96
C ALA A 72 19.62 -6.94 14.36
N ARG A 73 18.97 -5.95 14.99
CA ARG A 73 19.29 -5.48 16.34
C ARG A 73 18.52 -6.24 17.43
N ALA A 74 17.50 -7.04 17.09
CA ALA A 74 16.59 -7.68 18.05
C ALA A 74 17.32 -8.53 19.10
N VAL A 75 18.42 -9.19 18.71
CA VAL A 75 19.27 -9.97 19.62
C VAL A 75 19.92 -9.10 20.70
N SER A 76 20.18 -7.81 20.42
CA SER A 76 20.83 -6.86 21.32
C SER A 76 19.88 -5.97 22.13
N THR A 77 18.67 -5.70 21.61
CA THR A 77 17.70 -4.78 22.22
C THR A 77 16.50 -5.47 22.87
N GLY A 78 16.33 -6.79 22.65
CA GLY A 78 15.27 -7.58 23.28
C GLY A 78 13.86 -7.29 22.74
N ALA A 79 12.84 -7.59 23.55
CA ALA A 79 11.42 -7.51 23.21
C ALA A 79 10.96 -6.22 22.47
N PRO A 80 11.39 -5.00 22.82
CA PRO A 80 10.91 -3.79 22.12
C PRO A 80 11.36 -3.73 20.65
N ALA A 81 12.54 -4.25 20.30
CA ALA A 81 13.00 -4.27 18.91
C ALA A 81 12.24 -5.31 18.07
N VAL A 82 11.85 -6.43 18.68
CA VAL A 82 10.97 -7.43 18.03
C VAL A 82 9.62 -6.82 17.73
N ILE A 83 8.98 -6.16 18.71
CA ILE A 83 7.68 -5.50 18.53
C ILE A 83 7.76 -4.44 17.41
N GLY A 84 8.79 -3.59 17.43
CA GLY A 84 9.00 -2.59 16.38
C GLY A 84 9.20 -3.21 15.00
N ALA A 85 10.01 -4.26 14.89
CA ALA A 85 10.23 -4.97 13.63
C ALA A 85 8.94 -5.59 13.10
N THR A 86 8.13 -6.21 13.96
CA THR A 86 6.85 -6.81 13.58
C THR A 86 5.85 -5.76 13.08
N LEU A 87 5.75 -4.61 13.76
CA LEU A 87 4.87 -3.52 13.34
C LEU A 87 5.30 -2.93 12.00
N CYS A 88 6.60 -2.69 11.81
CA CYS A 88 7.14 -2.20 10.54
C CYS A 88 6.95 -3.21 9.40
N ALA A 89 7.13 -4.50 9.66
CA ALA A 89 6.87 -5.55 8.68
C ALA A 89 5.39 -5.63 8.30
N ALA A 90 4.48 -5.58 9.27
CA ALA A 90 3.04 -5.57 9.01
C ALA A 90 2.61 -4.35 8.16
N TYR A 91 3.18 -3.17 8.45
CA TYR A 91 2.97 -1.97 7.65
C TYR A 91 3.47 -2.17 6.21
N ALA A 92 4.68 -2.70 6.03
CA ALA A 92 5.26 -2.94 4.70
C ALA A 92 4.40 -3.91 3.88
N VAL A 93 3.87 -4.97 4.49
CA VAL A 93 2.97 -5.92 3.84
C VAL A 93 1.68 -5.25 3.38
N GLY A 94 1.06 -4.42 4.24
CA GLY A 94 -0.14 -3.65 3.88
C GLY A 94 0.11 -2.65 2.74
N ALA A 95 1.25 -1.95 2.79
CA ALA A 95 1.68 -1.02 1.75
C ALA A 95 1.95 -1.73 0.41
N ALA A 96 2.60 -2.90 0.44
CA ALA A 96 2.86 -3.71 -0.75
C ALA A 96 1.56 -4.17 -1.44
N ALA A 97 0.53 -4.56 -0.67
CA ALA A 97 -0.76 -4.93 -1.25
C ALA A 97 -1.44 -3.76 -1.99
N VAL A 98 -1.39 -2.54 -1.43
CA VAL A 98 -1.88 -1.33 -2.10
C VAL A 98 -1.09 -1.07 -3.39
N LEU A 99 0.23 -1.25 -3.37
CA LEU A 99 1.08 -1.08 -4.55
C LEU A 99 0.74 -2.09 -5.66
N VAL A 100 0.49 -3.35 -5.32
CA VAL A 100 0.06 -4.39 -6.28
C VAL A 100 -1.24 -3.97 -6.97
N VAL A 101 -2.24 -3.53 -6.21
CA VAL A 101 -3.52 -3.05 -6.77
C VAL A 101 -3.30 -1.82 -7.66
N ALA A 102 -2.48 -0.86 -7.22
CA ALA A 102 -2.20 0.36 -8.00
C ALA A 102 -1.48 0.06 -9.33
N LEU A 103 -0.55 -0.90 -9.33
CA LEU A 103 0.16 -1.32 -10.54
C LEU A 103 -0.74 -2.10 -11.50
N ASP A 104 -1.61 -2.98 -11.00
CA ASP A 104 -2.58 -3.71 -11.82
C ASP A 104 -3.59 -2.76 -12.47
N GLN A 105 -4.12 -1.79 -11.71
CA GLN A 105 -4.99 -0.74 -12.24
C GLN A 105 -4.33 0.02 -13.39
N ARG A 106 -3.03 0.38 -13.26
CA ARG A 106 -2.30 1.09 -14.32
C ARG A 106 -2.04 0.22 -15.55
N ARG A 107 -1.58 -1.02 -15.35
CA ARG A 107 -1.30 -1.96 -16.44
C ARG A 107 -2.52 -2.27 -17.29
N ARG A 108 -3.70 -2.36 -16.66
CA ARG A 108 -4.99 -2.61 -17.35
C ARG A 108 -5.60 -1.34 -17.95
N SER A 109 -4.98 -0.19 -17.72
CA SER A 109 -5.44 1.11 -18.20
C SER A 109 -4.68 1.59 -19.45
N THR A 110 -3.45 1.12 -19.65
CA THR A 110 -2.67 1.26 -20.90
C THR A 110 -3.11 0.24 -21.92
#